data_AF-A0A1N6HGU0-F1
#
_entry.id   AF-A0A1N6HGU0-F1
#
_cell.length_a   1.000
_cell.length_b   1.000
_cell.length_c   1.000
_cell.angle_alpha   90.00
_cell.angle_beta   90.00
_cell.angle_gamma   90.00
#
_symmetry.space_group_name_H-M   'P 1'
#
loop_
_entity.id
_entity.type
_entity.pdbx_description
1 polymer ?
#
loop_
_entity_poly.entity_id
_entity_poly.type
_entity_poly.pdbx_seq_one_letter_code
_entity_poly.pdbx_strand_id
1 'polypeptide(L)'
;MQKLIIHIGAGKCGSSAIQAYLGANAASLRAQGVLIPGLDLTMNASIAGQQINFFLNLVNASPSAQAPHQPTRLDAVSIVRRRLAALKEEMVRSNLHTLVISAENLSDQHAFSSLFAEEKAHFDVHIVAYIRRQDEYLSSAWGQWYVKAYESIDEYLAARVPVDGDWYAMLSPWLRDFGRDRVHVRRFDRKSMYNTDVVDDFITITGLPVDAGHKRVGVINESNDERLIALAHHVRDEFSSIHDTSFYDVMNGVLGKENRPKKSKPYLFDRTTRLRILDAYAGSNEKVKTTFFPEIPSDTALFPPPGENDVLDLSPVEKLEREVSMLTRIVYSLAKKLSEPAAKEIPVAQTVSSPAKGNPVVTQIIGTIAVPGSKVLREALSSQWYAERNQDVRNAGFDPYSHWCDFGMKEGRLPAPDLEKLMAELSAERNALSQQKPGPA
;
A
#
# COMPACT_ATOMS: atom_id res chain seq x y z
N MET A 1 -7.22 17.00 -28.23
CA MET A 1 -7.95 16.58 -27.02
C MET A 1 -6.93 16.39 -25.90
N GLN A 2 -7.25 16.74 -24.65
CA GLN A 2 -6.33 16.50 -23.52
C GLN A 2 -6.24 15.00 -23.21
N LYS A 3 -5.07 14.55 -22.75
CA LYS A 3 -4.78 13.14 -22.44
C LYS A 3 -5.19 12.82 -21.00
N LEU A 4 -5.82 11.68 -20.77
CA LEU A 4 -6.09 11.13 -19.44
C LEU A 4 -5.38 9.78 -19.32
N ILE A 5 -4.39 9.69 -18.44
CA ILE A 5 -3.70 8.44 -18.12
C ILE A 5 -4.29 7.92 -16.80
N ILE A 6 -4.77 6.68 -16.84
CA ILE A 6 -5.28 5.96 -15.67
C ILE A 6 -4.36 4.78 -15.43
N HIS A 7 -3.49 4.90 -14.43
CA HIS A 7 -2.68 3.80 -13.95
C HIS A 7 -3.52 2.93 -13.03
N ILE A 8 -3.86 1.74 -13.52
CA ILE A 8 -4.55 0.67 -12.81
C ILE A 8 -3.52 -0.43 -12.59
N GLY A 9 -3.12 -0.70 -11.36
CA GLY A 9 -2.08 -1.69 -11.10
C GLY A 9 -2.63 -2.78 -10.21
N ALA A 10 -2.33 -4.05 -10.49
CA ALA A 10 -2.49 -5.06 -9.47
C ALA A 10 -1.60 -4.68 -8.28
N GLY A 11 -2.12 -4.79 -7.05
CA GLY A 11 -1.28 -4.62 -5.86
C GLY A 11 0.00 -5.45 -5.99
N LYS A 12 1.12 -4.99 -5.42
CA LYS A 12 2.44 -5.66 -5.52
C LYS A 12 3.12 -5.62 -6.89
N CYS A 13 2.65 -4.79 -7.82
CA CYS A 13 3.28 -4.54 -9.13
C CYS A 13 3.99 -3.17 -9.22
N GLY A 14 4.53 -2.65 -8.11
CA GLY A 14 5.32 -1.41 -8.11
C GLY A 14 4.53 -0.10 -8.04
N SER A 15 3.21 -0.15 -7.83
CA SER A 15 2.35 1.04 -7.76
C SER A 15 2.84 2.09 -6.76
N SER A 16 3.34 1.69 -5.58
CA SER A 16 3.87 2.63 -4.58
C SER A 16 5.08 3.44 -5.09
N ALA A 17 5.94 2.85 -5.91
CA ALA A 17 7.08 3.55 -6.50
C ALA A 17 6.62 4.59 -7.52
N ILE A 18 5.69 4.21 -8.41
CA ILE A 18 5.07 5.13 -9.38
C ILE A 18 4.37 6.28 -8.65
N GLN A 19 3.50 5.97 -7.68
CA GLN A 19 2.72 6.95 -6.93
C GLN A 19 3.61 7.95 -6.19
N ALA A 20 4.64 7.48 -5.51
CA ALA A 20 5.56 8.36 -4.81
C ALA A 20 6.37 9.24 -5.78
N TYR A 21 6.78 8.71 -6.93
CA TYR A 21 7.38 9.52 -7.98
C TYR A 21 6.42 10.62 -8.45
N LEU A 22 5.16 10.28 -8.74
CA LEU A 22 4.14 11.26 -9.14
C LEU A 22 3.91 12.33 -8.07
N GLY A 23 3.83 11.95 -6.79
CA GLY A 23 3.68 12.87 -5.68
C GLY A 23 4.90 13.79 -5.50
N ALA A 24 6.11 13.23 -5.49
CA ALA A 24 7.35 13.98 -5.31
C ALA A 24 7.64 14.96 -6.45
N ASN A 25 7.11 14.70 -7.65
CA ASN A 25 7.35 15.48 -8.86
C ASN A 25 6.12 16.25 -9.37
N ALA A 26 5.00 16.25 -8.64
CA ALA A 26 3.75 16.86 -9.09
C ALA A 26 3.90 18.32 -9.55
N ALA A 27 4.68 19.13 -8.83
CA ALA A 27 4.92 20.52 -9.19
C ALA A 27 5.76 20.68 -10.48
N SER A 28 6.82 19.89 -10.65
CA SER A 28 7.66 19.90 -11.87
C SER A 28 6.89 19.34 -13.07
N LEU A 29 6.11 18.28 -12.87
CA LEU A 29 5.22 17.72 -13.90
C LEU A 29 4.17 18.74 -14.33
N ARG A 30 3.58 19.49 -13.38
CA ARG A 30 2.62 20.56 -13.68
C ARG A 30 3.24 21.70 -14.48
N ALA A 31 4.46 22.11 -14.16
CA ALA A 31 5.20 23.11 -14.95
C ALA A 31 5.44 22.64 -16.40
N GLN A 32 5.41 21.34 -16.64
CA GLN A 32 5.57 20.70 -17.95
C GLN A 32 4.23 20.27 -18.58
N GLY A 33 3.09 20.77 -18.09
CA GLY A 33 1.78 20.51 -18.68
C GLY A 33 1.08 19.24 -18.20
N VAL A 34 1.56 18.59 -17.14
CA VAL A 34 0.98 17.36 -16.57
C VAL A 34 0.34 17.61 -15.21
N LEU A 35 -0.96 17.34 -15.10
CA LEU A 35 -1.72 17.45 -13.87
C LEU A 35 -1.72 16.13 -13.09
N ILE A 36 -1.27 16.17 -11.84
CA ILE A 36 -1.51 15.13 -10.83
C ILE A 36 -2.51 15.70 -9.81
N PRO A 37 -3.73 15.14 -9.68
CA PRO A 37 -4.72 15.67 -8.76
C PRO A 37 -4.41 15.24 -7.32
N GLY A 38 -5.02 15.94 -6.36
CA GLY A 38 -5.01 15.57 -4.96
C GLY A 38 -5.73 14.24 -4.67
N LEU A 39 -5.64 13.79 -3.43
CA LEU A 39 -6.15 12.48 -2.97
C LEU A 39 -7.62 12.20 -3.32
N ASP A 40 -8.46 13.24 -3.46
CA ASP A 40 -9.91 13.17 -3.69
C ASP A 40 -10.33 13.57 -5.12
N LEU A 41 -9.39 13.55 -6.07
CA LEU A 41 -9.56 14.08 -7.43
C LEU A 41 -9.91 15.59 -7.46
N THR A 42 -9.35 16.37 -6.53
CA THR A 42 -9.45 17.84 -6.54
C THR A 42 -8.08 18.51 -6.53
N MET A 43 -8.07 19.84 -6.61
CA MET A 43 -6.85 20.65 -6.52
C MET A 43 -6.51 21.10 -5.09
N ASN A 44 -7.43 20.93 -4.15
CA ASN A 44 -7.31 21.49 -2.80
C ASN A 44 -6.77 20.48 -1.79
N ALA A 45 -6.77 19.19 -2.15
CA ALA A 45 -6.20 18.13 -1.32
C ALA A 45 -4.68 18.00 -1.53
N SER A 46 -4.01 17.43 -0.53
CA SER A 46 -2.59 17.05 -0.63
C SER A 46 -2.35 16.14 -1.85
N ILE A 47 -1.24 16.36 -2.56
CA ILE A 47 -0.86 15.57 -3.73
C ILE A 47 0.13 14.49 -3.29
N ALA A 48 -0.38 13.28 -3.05
CA ALA A 48 0.44 12.11 -2.73
C ALA A 48 0.79 11.26 -3.96
N GLY A 49 0.27 11.61 -5.15
CA GLY A 49 0.43 10.84 -6.38
C GLY A 49 -0.42 9.56 -6.47
N GLN A 50 -1.36 9.37 -5.53
CA GLN A 50 -2.30 8.25 -5.49
C GLN A 50 -3.72 8.71 -5.14
N GLN A 51 -4.73 8.01 -5.64
CA GLN A 51 -6.16 8.28 -5.35
C GLN A 51 -6.92 7.02 -4.87
N ILE A 52 -6.20 6.09 -4.24
CA ILE A 52 -6.72 4.80 -3.75
C ILE A 52 -7.91 5.01 -2.82
N ASN A 53 -7.74 5.85 -1.79
CA ASN A 53 -8.77 6.08 -0.77
C ASN A 53 -10.03 6.72 -1.35
N PHE A 54 -9.91 7.57 -2.37
CA PHE A 54 -11.07 8.13 -3.04
C PHE A 54 -11.93 7.04 -3.66
N PHE A 55 -11.34 6.16 -4.48
CA PHE A 55 -12.08 5.06 -5.10
C PHE A 55 -12.54 4.01 -4.09
N LEU A 56 -11.77 3.77 -3.03
CA LEU A 56 -12.14 2.86 -1.95
C LEU A 56 -13.38 3.38 -1.22
N ASN A 57 -13.39 4.64 -0.81
CA ASN A 57 -14.52 5.27 -0.13
C ASN A 57 -15.74 5.39 -1.04
N LEU A 58 -15.52 5.57 -2.35
CA LEU A 58 -16.62 5.67 -3.32
C LEU A 58 -17.42 4.37 -3.43
N VAL A 59 -16.78 3.21 -3.22
CA VAL A 59 -17.40 1.89 -3.33
C VAL A 59 -17.76 1.27 -1.98
N ASN A 60 -16.98 1.58 -0.94
CA ASN A 60 -17.13 1.00 0.41
C ASN A 60 -17.80 1.92 1.42
N ALA A 61 -18.30 3.10 1.01
CA ALA A 61 -19.05 3.96 1.92
C ALA A 61 -20.12 3.12 2.64
N SER A 62 -19.99 2.94 3.95
CA SER A 62 -21.10 2.39 4.76
C SER A 62 -22.07 3.53 5.06
N PRO A 63 -23.38 3.25 5.19
CA PRO A 63 -24.32 4.27 5.64
C PRO A 63 -23.84 4.80 7.00
N SER A 64 -23.62 6.11 7.11
CA SER A 64 -23.34 6.75 8.40
C SER A 64 -24.60 7.50 8.85
N ALA A 65 -24.73 7.76 10.15
CA ALA A 65 -25.84 8.56 10.70
C ALA A 65 -25.93 9.97 10.10
N GLN A 66 -24.87 10.45 9.44
CA GLN A 66 -24.76 11.77 8.80
C GLN A 66 -24.92 11.70 7.26
N ALA A 67 -24.81 10.50 6.66
CA ALA A 67 -24.98 10.24 5.24
C ALA A 67 -25.79 8.94 5.06
N PRO A 68 -27.14 9.03 5.12
CA PRO A 68 -28.03 7.86 5.21
C PRO A 68 -28.11 7.04 3.91
N HIS A 69 -27.51 7.51 2.82
CA HIS A 69 -27.46 6.78 1.55
C HIS A 69 -26.03 6.36 1.23
N GLN A 70 -25.86 5.05 1.10
CA GLN A 70 -24.73 4.46 0.41
C GLN A 70 -24.73 4.97 -1.05
N PRO A 71 -23.61 5.51 -1.57
CA PRO A 71 -23.54 5.90 -2.97
C PRO A 71 -23.85 4.70 -3.85
N THR A 72 -24.85 4.83 -4.72
CA THR A 72 -25.07 3.83 -5.76
C THR A 72 -23.94 3.90 -6.77
N ARG A 73 -23.82 2.88 -7.62
CA ARG A 73 -22.87 2.93 -8.74
C ARG A 73 -23.12 4.11 -9.69
N LEU A 74 -24.37 4.54 -9.85
CA LEU A 74 -24.71 5.72 -10.65
C LEU A 74 -24.22 7.01 -9.98
N ASP A 75 -24.30 7.09 -8.66
CA ASP A 75 -23.74 8.21 -7.90
C ASP A 75 -22.21 8.24 -8.03
N ALA A 76 -21.55 7.08 -7.95
CA ALA A 76 -20.11 6.96 -8.15
C ALA A 76 -19.66 7.49 -9.52
N VAL A 77 -20.36 7.07 -10.60
CA VAL A 77 -20.11 7.59 -11.96
C VAL A 77 -20.31 9.10 -12.01
N SER A 78 -21.40 9.62 -11.44
CA SER A 78 -21.70 11.06 -11.41
C SER A 78 -20.63 11.87 -10.66
N ILE A 79 -20.14 11.34 -9.53
CA ILE A 79 -19.09 11.95 -8.72
C ILE A 79 -17.78 12.00 -9.52
N VAL A 80 -17.35 10.89 -10.11
CA VAL A 80 -16.12 10.83 -10.92
C VAL A 80 -16.22 11.79 -12.10
N ARG A 81 -17.31 11.75 -12.86
CA ARG A 81 -17.55 12.64 -14.01
C ARG A 81 -17.44 14.11 -13.60
N ARG A 82 -18.05 14.51 -12.49
CA ARG A 82 -18.00 15.89 -11.98
C ARG A 82 -16.58 16.31 -11.60
N ARG A 83 -15.82 15.42 -10.95
CA ARG A 83 -14.42 15.67 -10.58
C ARG A 83 -13.53 15.82 -11.82
N LEU A 84 -13.69 14.92 -12.79
CA LEU A 84 -12.93 14.98 -14.05
C LEU A 84 -13.26 16.22 -14.86
N ALA A 85 -14.52 16.65 -14.91
CA ALA A 85 -14.92 17.89 -15.57
C ALA A 85 -14.23 19.12 -14.94
N ALA A 86 -14.24 19.23 -13.61
CA ALA A 86 -13.56 20.32 -12.91
C ALA A 86 -12.03 20.31 -13.11
N LEU A 87 -11.40 19.12 -13.10
CA LEU A 87 -9.98 18.99 -13.43
C LEU A 87 -9.70 19.38 -14.88
N LYS A 88 -10.61 19.07 -15.82
CA LYS A 88 -10.48 19.46 -17.22
C LYS A 88 -10.54 20.97 -17.41
N GLU A 89 -11.49 21.64 -16.76
CA GLU A 89 -11.57 23.11 -16.75
C GLU A 89 -10.27 23.73 -16.24
N GLU A 90 -9.71 23.16 -15.16
CA GLU A 90 -8.42 23.56 -14.63
C GLU A 90 -7.28 23.33 -15.62
N MET A 91 -7.26 22.18 -16.30
CA MET A 91 -6.25 21.92 -17.34
C MET A 91 -6.35 22.92 -18.49
N VAL A 92 -7.56 23.30 -18.92
CA VAL A 92 -7.74 24.34 -19.94
C VAL A 92 -7.23 25.69 -19.44
N ARG A 93 -7.64 26.09 -18.24
CA ARG A 93 -7.24 27.37 -17.62
C ARG A 93 -5.72 27.50 -17.46
N SER A 94 -5.06 26.41 -17.11
CA SER A 94 -3.62 26.36 -16.84
C SER A 94 -2.78 25.84 -18.01
N ASN A 95 -3.38 25.69 -19.19
CA ASN A 95 -2.73 25.17 -20.41
C ASN A 95 -2.00 23.82 -20.21
N LEU A 96 -2.64 22.90 -19.49
CA LEU A 96 -2.15 21.54 -19.24
C LEU A 96 -2.71 20.58 -20.28
N HIS A 97 -1.87 19.64 -20.72
CA HIS A 97 -2.20 18.70 -21.79
C HIS A 97 -2.50 17.28 -21.29
N THR A 98 -1.99 16.87 -20.12
CA THR A 98 -2.14 15.51 -19.58
C THR A 98 -2.65 15.52 -18.15
N LEU A 99 -3.60 14.64 -17.82
CA LEU A 99 -4.02 14.30 -16.46
C LEU A 99 -3.57 12.86 -16.14
N VAL A 100 -3.01 12.63 -14.97
CA VAL A 100 -2.63 11.29 -14.50
C VAL A 100 -3.37 10.95 -13.21
N ILE A 101 -4.08 9.82 -13.22
CA ILE A 101 -4.72 9.22 -12.05
C ILE A 101 -4.02 7.88 -11.78
N SER A 102 -3.70 7.60 -10.53
CA SER A 102 -3.02 6.38 -10.12
C SER A 102 -3.70 5.79 -8.90
N ALA A 103 -4.30 4.61 -9.07
CA ALA A 103 -4.99 3.93 -7.99
C ALA A 103 -5.01 2.42 -8.28
N GLU A 104 -4.31 1.63 -7.46
CA GLU A 104 -4.17 0.19 -7.67
C GLU A 104 -5.47 -0.60 -7.42
N ASN A 105 -6.33 -0.13 -6.53
CA ASN A 105 -7.66 -0.72 -6.30
C ASN A 105 -8.61 -0.60 -7.51
N LEU A 106 -8.26 0.19 -8.54
CA LEU A 106 -8.99 0.17 -9.82
C LEU A 106 -8.78 -1.14 -10.61
N SER A 107 -7.82 -1.97 -10.20
CA SER A 107 -7.63 -3.33 -10.73
C SER A 107 -8.54 -4.38 -10.09
N ASP A 108 -9.28 -4.03 -9.02
CA ASP A 108 -10.19 -4.98 -8.37
C ASP A 108 -11.37 -5.32 -9.29
N GLN A 109 -11.99 -6.49 -9.08
CA GLN A 109 -13.05 -7.03 -9.95
C GLN A 109 -14.37 -6.23 -9.92
N HIS A 110 -14.49 -5.20 -9.08
CA HIS A 110 -15.55 -4.23 -9.19
C HIS A 110 -15.35 -3.48 -10.50
N ALA A 111 -16.33 -3.49 -11.42
CA ALA A 111 -16.17 -2.97 -12.77
C ALA A 111 -15.96 -1.44 -12.84
N PHE A 112 -14.83 -0.95 -12.33
CA PHE A 112 -14.41 0.43 -12.22
C PHE A 112 -14.22 1.10 -13.57
N SER A 113 -14.00 0.31 -14.63
CA SER A 113 -13.96 0.80 -16.01
C SER A 113 -15.19 1.63 -16.38
N SER A 114 -16.38 1.28 -15.84
CA SER A 114 -17.61 2.03 -16.11
C SER A 114 -17.59 3.45 -15.52
N LEU A 115 -16.77 3.73 -14.49
CA LEU A 115 -16.63 5.08 -13.94
C LEU A 115 -16.02 6.05 -14.95
N PHE A 116 -15.33 5.53 -15.97
CA PHE A 116 -14.57 6.31 -16.93
C PHE A 116 -15.06 6.11 -18.38
N ALA A 117 -16.03 5.22 -18.62
CA ALA A 117 -16.40 4.79 -19.98
C ALA A 117 -16.88 5.96 -20.88
N GLU A 118 -17.57 6.94 -20.32
CA GLU A 118 -18.04 8.13 -21.04
C GLU A 118 -16.95 9.19 -21.24
N GLU A 119 -15.86 9.12 -20.49
CA GLU A 119 -14.79 10.12 -20.53
C GLU A 119 -14.01 10.12 -21.84
N LYS A 120 -14.16 9.07 -22.67
CA LYS A 120 -13.65 9.05 -24.05
C LYS A 120 -14.21 10.17 -24.92
N ALA A 121 -15.38 10.73 -24.58
CA ALA A 121 -15.95 11.89 -25.26
C ALA A 121 -15.23 13.20 -24.91
N HIS A 122 -14.43 13.20 -23.84
CA HIS A 122 -13.82 14.40 -23.26
C HIS A 122 -12.30 14.33 -23.21
N PHE A 123 -11.72 13.14 -23.10
CA PHE A 123 -10.30 12.90 -22.97
C PHE A 123 -9.83 11.83 -23.94
N ASP A 124 -8.55 11.93 -24.31
CA ASP A 124 -7.84 10.81 -24.92
C ASP A 124 -7.37 9.89 -23.80
N VAL A 125 -8.22 8.90 -23.49
CA VAL A 125 -8.05 8.04 -22.31
C VAL A 125 -7.09 6.89 -22.61
N HIS A 126 -6.11 6.70 -21.74
CA HIS A 126 -5.19 5.57 -21.78
C HIS A 126 -5.10 4.91 -20.42
N ILE A 127 -5.27 3.59 -20.41
CA ILE A 127 -5.19 2.73 -19.25
C ILE A 127 -3.81 2.09 -19.23
N VAL A 128 -3.14 2.14 -18.09
CA VAL A 128 -1.79 1.57 -17.92
C VAL A 128 -1.83 0.56 -16.79
N ALA A 129 -1.42 -0.68 -17.05
CA ALA A 129 -1.43 -1.75 -16.07
C ALA A 129 -0.14 -2.56 -16.01
N TYR A 130 0.35 -2.78 -14.80
CA TYR A 130 1.45 -3.70 -14.52
C TYR A 130 0.92 -5.02 -13.94
N ILE A 131 1.30 -6.13 -14.56
CA ILE A 131 0.94 -7.49 -14.16
C ILE A 131 2.19 -8.28 -13.77
N ARG A 132 2.07 -9.14 -12.78
CA ARG A 132 3.20 -9.91 -12.24
C ARG A 132 2.95 -11.41 -12.39
N ARG A 133 4.01 -12.21 -12.50
CA ARG A 133 3.91 -13.67 -12.49
C ARG A 133 3.17 -14.13 -11.23
N GLN A 134 2.15 -14.97 -11.38
CA GLN A 134 1.14 -15.20 -10.34
C GLN A 134 1.70 -15.83 -9.05
N ASP A 135 2.70 -16.71 -9.16
CA ASP A 135 3.35 -17.31 -8.00
C ASP A 135 4.11 -16.27 -7.14
N GLU A 136 4.75 -15.29 -7.79
CA GLU A 136 5.39 -14.18 -7.11
C GLU A 136 4.39 -13.16 -6.55
N TYR A 137 3.31 -12.89 -7.28
CA TYR A 137 2.23 -12.04 -6.80
C TYR A 137 1.63 -12.63 -5.51
N LEU A 138 1.25 -13.91 -5.52
CA LEU A 138 0.66 -14.60 -4.38
C LEU A 138 1.65 -14.71 -3.21
N SER A 139 2.95 -14.90 -3.47
CA SER A 139 3.98 -14.90 -2.43
C SER A 139 4.10 -13.51 -1.79
N SER A 140 4.06 -12.45 -2.59
CA SER A 140 4.10 -11.06 -2.09
C SER A 140 2.82 -10.65 -1.37
N ALA A 141 1.65 -11.14 -1.80
CA ALA A 141 0.37 -10.91 -1.15
C ALA A 141 0.27 -11.64 0.19
N TRP A 142 0.79 -12.88 0.26
CA TRP A 142 0.94 -13.63 1.52
C TRP A 142 1.69 -12.80 2.56
N GLY A 143 2.92 -12.39 2.26
CA GLY A 143 3.75 -11.68 3.23
C GLY A 143 3.16 -10.36 3.74
N GLN A 144 2.34 -9.67 2.94
CA GLN A 144 1.81 -8.37 3.33
C GLN A 144 0.44 -8.44 4.00
N TRP A 145 -0.45 -9.29 3.51
CA TRP A 145 -1.86 -9.29 3.91
C TRP A 145 -2.28 -10.61 4.56
N TYR A 146 -1.95 -11.73 3.91
CA TYR A 146 -2.62 -13.00 4.19
C TYR A 146 -1.89 -13.90 5.18
N VAL A 147 -0.62 -13.61 5.49
CA VAL A 147 0.14 -14.27 6.56
C VAL A 147 -0.55 -14.16 7.93
N LYS A 148 -1.51 -13.23 8.07
CA LYS A 148 -2.27 -13.01 9.31
C LYS A 148 -3.68 -13.59 9.27
N ALA A 149 -4.14 -14.00 8.08
CA ALA A 149 -5.55 -14.27 7.80
C ALA A 149 -5.85 -15.77 7.61
N TYR A 150 -4.81 -16.60 7.45
CA TYR A 150 -4.95 -18.03 7.18
C TYR A 150 -4.04 -18.85 8.09
N GLU A 151 -4.51 -20.06 8.42
CA GLU A 151 -3.79 -21.00 9.29
C GLU A 151 -2.60 -21.62 8.57
N SER A 152 -2.66 -21.73 7.24
CA SER A 152 -1.58 -22.33 6.45
C SER A 152 -1.47 -21.73 5.04
N ILE A 153 -0.33 -21.95 4.40
CA ILE A 153 -0.11 -21.62 2.99
C ILE A 153 -1.08 -22.39 2.09
N ASP A 154 -1.36 -23.65 2.38
CA ASP A 154 -2.26 -24.47 1.56
C ASP A 154 -3.70 -23.94 1.59
N GLU A 155 -4.19 -23.57 2.78
CA GLU A 155 -5.49 -22.92 2.93
C GLU A 155 -5.55 -21.60 2.16
N TYR A 156 -4.51 -20.77 2.30
CA TYR A 156 -4.39 -19.51 1.56
C TYR A 156 -4.42 -19.73 0.04
N LEU A 157 -3.62 -20.67 -0.48
CA LEU A 157 -3.57 -20.93 -1.91
C LEU A 157 -4.91 -21.47 -2.42
N ALA A 158 -5.55 -22.39 -1.68
CA ALA A 158 -6.88 -22.90 -2.03
C ALA A 158 -7.93 -21.77 -2.08
N ALA A 159 -7.87 -20.82 -1.16
CA ALA A 159 -8.81 -19.69 -1.10
C ALA A 159 -8.54 -18.60 -2.14
N ARG A 160 -7.26 -18.31 -2.45
CA ARG A 160 -6.88 -17.11 -3.22
C ARG A 160 -6.50 -17.37 -4.67
N VAL A 161 -5.98 -18.55 -5.01
CA VAL A 161 -5.67 -18.91 -6.41
C VAL A 161 -6.90 -18.79 -7.34
N PRO A 162 -8.15 -19.09 -6.93
CA PRO A 162 -9.28 -18.95 -7.83
C PRO A 162 -9.74 -17.50 -8.10
N VAL A 163 -9.32 -16.53 -7.28
CA VAL A 163 -9.92 -15.17 -7.27
C VAL A 163 -8.91 -14.05 -7.48
N ASP A 164 -7.67 -14.24 -7.05
CA ASP A 164 -6.59 -13.27 -7.28
C ASP A 164 -5.83 -13.63 -8.57
N GLY A 165 -4.95 -12.77 -9.08
CA GLY A 165 -4.00 -13.16 -10.13
C GLY A 165 -4.56 -13.43 -11.55
N ASP A 166 -5.88 -13.44 -11.76
CA ASP A 166 -6.49 -13.57 -13.08
C ASP A 166 -6.43 -12.24 -13.84
N TRP A 167 -5.32 -12.03 -14.53
CA TRP A 167 -5.04 -10.80 -15.25
C TRP A 167 -5.96 -10.57 -16.44
N TYR A 168 -6.37 -11.62 -17.15
CA TYR A 168 -7.33 -11.44 -18.23
C TYR A 168 -8.69 -11.01 -17.71
N ALA A 169 -9.18 -11.63 -16.63
CA ALA A 169 -10.44 -11.23 -16.00
C ALA A 169 -10.38 -9.76 -15.52
N MET A 170 -9.26 -9.36 -14.90
CA MET A 170 -9.02 -7.98 -14.47
C MET A 170 -9.01 -6.98 -15.63
N LEU A 171 -8.39 -7.34 -16.76
CA LEU A 171 -8.26 -6.45 -17.94
C LEU A 171 -9.50 -6.43 -18.83
N SER A 172 -10.33 -7.48 -18.81
CA SER A 172 -11.47 -7.65 -19.72
C SER A 172 -12.48 -6.49 -19.68
N PRO A 173 -12.88 -5.94 -18.51
CA PRO A 173 -13.76 -4.76 -18.46
C PRO A 173 -13.15 -3.54 -19.14
N TRP A 174 -11.85 -3.30 -18.95
CA TRP A 174 -11.13 -2.18 -19.55
C TRP A 174 -10.99 -2.35 -21.07
N LEU A 175 -10.71 -3.57 -21.53
CA LEU A 175 -10.67 -3.89 -22.96
C LEU A 175 -12.02 -3.64 -23.64
N ARG A 176 -13.11 -4.12 -23.03
CA ARG A 176 -14.46 -3.92 -23.55
C ARG A 176 -14.83 -2.44 -23.63
N ASP A 177 -14.52 -1.67 -22.58
CA ASP A 177 -14.98 -0.28 -22.48
C ASP A 177 -14.09 0.69 -23.27
N PHE A 178 -12.78 0.43 -23.40
CA PHE A 178 -11.82 1.36 -24.02
C PHE A 178 -11.23 0.89 -25.35
N GLY A 179 -11.22 -0.42 -25.61
CA GLY A 179 -10.56 -1.04 -26.75
C GLY A 179 -9.06 -1.26 -26.51
N ARG A 180 -8.46 -2.15 -27.31
CA ARG A 180 -7.07 -2.59 -27.15
C ARG A 180 -6.05 -1.45 -27.25
N ASP A 181 -6.25 -0.50 -28.16
CA ASP A 181 -5.30 0.59 -28.44
C ASP A 181 -5.11 1.55 -27.26
N ARG A 182 -6.07 1.56 -26.32
CA ARG A 182 -6.07 2.41 -25.14
C ARG A 182 -5.63 1.68 -23.87
N VAL A 183 -5.42 0.37 -23.91
CA VAL A 183 -5.02 -0.43 -22.75
C VAL A 183 -3.58 -0.90 -22.93
N HIS A 184 -2.70 -0.37 -22.09
CA HIS A 184 -1.25 -0.63 -22.12
C HIS A 184 -0.88 -1.53 -20.95
N VAL A 185 -0.45 -2.75 -21.27
CA VAL A 185 -0.10 -3.76 -20.25
C VAL A 185 1.41 -4.00 -20.26
N ARG A 186 2.01 -4.02 -19.07
CA ARG A 186 3.44 -4.25 -18.85
C ARG A 186 3.64 -5.40 -17.88
N ARG A 187 4.71 -6.16 -18.07
CA ARG A 187 5.13 -7.20 -17.11
C ARG A 187 5.97 -6.54 -16.02
N PHE A 188 5.59 -6.75 -14.76
CA PHE A 188 6.38 -6.37 -13.60
C PHE A 188 7.52 -7.39 -13.40
N ASP A 189 8.47 -7.36 -14.33
CA ASP A 189 9.72 -8.12 -14.31
C ASP A 189 10.85 -7.17 -14.67
N ARG A 190 11.86 -7.06 -13.79
CA ARG A 190 13.00 -6.16 -13.97
C ARG A 190 13.71 -6.38 -15.31
N LYS A 191 13.77 -7.61 -15.81
CA LYS A 191 14.43 -7.90 -17.09
C LYS A 191 13.66 -7.33 -18.29
N SER A 192 12.36 -7.12 -18.14
CA SER A 192 11.48 -6.64 -19.20
C SER A 192 11.16 -5.14 -19.14
N MET A 193 11.39 -4.50 -17.98
CA MET A 193 11.12 -3.09 -17.77
C MET A 193 12.29 -2.23 -18.25
N TYR A 194 11.98 -1.06 -18.83
CA TYR A 194 12.98 -0.07 -19.23
C TYR A 194 13.86 0.32 -18.03
N ASN A 195 15.18 0.37 -18.25
CA ASN A 195 16.20 0.57 -17.19
C ASN A 195 16.06 -0.34 -15.96
N THR A 196 15.37 -1.48 -16.07
CA THR A 196 15.08 -2.40 -14.97
C THR A 196 14.26 -1.80 -13.82
N ASP A 197 13.62 -0.66 -14.05
CA ASP A 197 12.92 0.13 -13.04
C ASP A 197 11.49 0.46 -13.49
N VAL A 198 10.53 0.31 -12.57
CA VAL A 198 9.11 0.47 -12.87
C VAL A 198 8.72 1.92 -13.12
N VAL A 199 9.41 2.90 -12.51
CA VAL A 199 9.15 4.32 -12.72
C VAL A 199 9.68 4.72 -14.09
N ASP A 200 10.87 4.28 -14.45
CA ASP A 200 11.45 4.52 -15.78
C ASP A 200 10.62 3.90 -16.89
N ASP A 201 10.14 2.67 -16.68
CA ASP A 201 9.22 2.01 -17.59
C ASP A 201 7.91 2.81 -17.73
N PHE A 202 7.31 3.23 -16.60
CA PHE A 202 6.07 3.99 -16.58
C PHE A 202 6.20 5.32 -17.32
N ILE A 203 7.24 6.10 -17.04
CA ILE A 203 7.54 7.36 -17.74
C ILE A 203 7.62 7.12 -19.25
N THR A 204 8.37 6.10 -19.66
CA THR A 204 8.60 5.78 -21.07
C THR A 204 7.31 5.45 -21.80
N ILE A 205 6.47 4.57 -21.23
CA ILE A 205 5.23 4.15 -21.90
C ILE A 205 4.16 5.22 -21.91
N THR A 206 4.19 6.13 -20.94
CA THR A 206 3.19 7.20 -20.81
C THR A 206 3.57 8.46 -21.59
N GLY A 207 4.87 8.61 -21.89
CA GLY A 207 5.45 9.80 -22.49
C GLY A 207 5.46 10.98 -21.53
N LEU A 208 5.58 10.72 -20.22
CA LEU A 208 5.70 11.79 -19.24
C LEU A 208 7.02 12.55 -19.45
N PRO A 209 7.01 13.89 -19.36
CA PRO A 209 8.20 14.68 -19.57
C PRO A 209 9.16 14.46 -18.40
N VAL A 210 10.46 14.41 -18.68
CA VAL A 210 11.53 14.29 -17.68
C VAL A 210 12.48 15.46 -17.82
N ASP A 211 12.73 16.15 -16.70
CA ASP A 211 13.73 17.21 -16.61
C ASP A 211 14.85 16.84 -15.63
N ALA A 212 15.92 17.64 -15.61
CA ALA A 212 17.08 17.41 -14.75
C ALA A 212 16.78 17.56 -13.24
N GLY A 213 15.66 18.17 -12.87
CA GLY A 213 15.22 18.39 -11.50
C GLY A 213 14.28 17.31 -10.95
N HIS A 214 13.99 16.26 -11.73
CA HIS A 214 13.14 15.15 -11.28
C HIS A 214 13.74 14.42 -10.07
N LYS A 215 12.96 14.34 -9.00
CA LYS A 215 13.31 13.64 -7.77
C LYS A 215 13.07 12.15 -7.96
N ARG A 216 14.16 11.39 -7.97
CA ARG A 216 14.10 9.93 -7.81
C ARG A 216 13.72 9.63 -6.36
N VAL A 217 12.58 8.98 -6.17
CA VAL A 217 12.25 8.41 -4.87
C VAL A 217 12.94 7.06 -4.81
N GLY A 218 13.82 6.87 -3.83
CA GLY A 218 14.55 5.60 -3.65
C GLY A 218 13.59 4.42 -3.43
N VAL A 219 14.12 3.20 -3.36
CA VAL A 219 13.30 1.98 -3.25
C VAL A 219 12.28 2.08 -2.11
N ILE A 220 11.01 2.14 -2.49
CA ILE A 220 9.87 2.21 -1.58
C ILE A 220 9.32 0.78 -1.46
N ASN A 221 9.54 0.17 -0.30
CA ASN A 221 9.00 -1.15 0.06
C ASN A 221 9.61 -2.33 -0.71
N GLU A 222 10.85 -2.66 -0.38
CA GLU A 222 11.35 -4.02 -0.69
C GLU A 222 10.51 -5.05 0.08
N SER A 223 10.07 -6.13 -0.59
CA SER A 223 9.35 -7.21 0.08
C SER A 223 10.17 -7.74 1.27
N ASN A 224 9.51 -7.91 2.42
CA ASN A 224 10.13 -8.48 3.61
C ASN A 224 10.78 -9.83 3.29
N ASP A 225 11.84 -10.12 4.03
CA ASP A 225 12.51 -11.41 3.94
C ASP A 225 11.55 -12.55 4.33
N GLU A 226 11.55 -13.65 3.59
CA GLU A 226 10.63 -14.76 3.83
C GLU A 226 10.80 -15.39 5.22
N ARG A 227 11.98 -15.26 5.85
CA ARG A 227 12.20 -15.66 7.25
C ARG A 227 11.41 -14.78 8.22
N LEU A 228 11.35 -13.48 7.97
CA LEU A 228 10.53 -12.56 8.79
C LEU A 228 9.04 -12.79 8.56
N ILE A 229 8.65 -13.12 7.33
CA ILE A 229 7.26 -13.47 7.02
C ILE A 229 6.85 -14.76 7.75
N ALA A 230 7.72 -15.77 7.78
CA ALA A 230 7.46 -17.00 8.53
C ALA A 230 7.35 -16.73 10.05
N LEU A 231 8.25 -15.91 10.62
CA LEU A 231 8.13 -15.46 12.01
C LEU A 231 6.84 -14.68 12.29
N ALA A 232 6.38 -13.86 11.35
CA ALA A 232 5.10 -13.16 11.47
C ALA A 232 3.91 -14.14 11.51
N HIS A 233 3.95 -15.24 10.76
CA HIS A 233 2.90 -16.25 10.75
C HIS A 233 2.75 -16.96 12.11
N HIS A 234 3.87 -17.19 12.81
CA HIS A 234 3.88 -17.79 14.15
C HIS A 234 3.20 -16.92 15.22
N VAL A 235 3.04 -15.62 14.97
CA VAL A 235 2.38 -14.65 15.86
C VAL A 235 1.20 -13.97 15.16
N ARG A 236 0.55 -14.65 14.21
CA ARG A 236 -0.54 -14.09 13.39
C ARG A 236 -1.71 -13.55 14.21
N ASP A 237 -1.92 -14.09 15.40
CA ASP A 237 -2.96 -13.75 16.36
C ASP A 237 -2.71 -12.43 17.10
N GLU A 238 -1.49 -11.90 17.06
CA GLU A 238 -1.12 -10.61 17.67
C GLU A 238 -1.43 -9.41 16.75
N PHE A 239 -1.79 -9.63 15.49
CA PHE A 239 -2.06 -8.55 14.54
C PHE A 239 -3.49 -8.02 14.68
N SER A 240 -3.63 -6.70 14.66
CA SER A 240 -4.94 -6.03 14.74
C SER A 240 -5.76 -6.09 13.45
N SER A 241 -5.09 -6.24 12.29
CA SER A 241 -5.72 -6.38 10.98
C SER A 241 -4.77 -6.91 9.91
N ILE A 242 -5.30 -7.27 8.74
CA ILE A 242 -4.49 -7.64 7.57
C ILE A 242 -3.55 -6.52 7.09
N HIS A 243 -3.84 -5.26 7.43
CA HIS A 243 -3.02 -4.09 7.07
C HIS A 243 -2.00 -3.70 8.14
N ASP A 244 -1.98 -4.39 9.29
CA ASP A 244 -1.10 -4.09 10.42
C ASP A 244 0.38 -4.40 10.09
N THR A 245 1.23 -3.37 10.00
CA THR A 245 2.67 -3.54 9.71
C THR A 245 3.57 -3.53 10.94
N SER A 246 3.00 -3.42 12.14
CA SER A 246 3.74 -3.15 13.38
C SER A 246 4.84 -4.16 13.66
N PHE A 247 4.56 -5.46 13.48
CA PHE A 247 5.56 -6.51 13.62
C PHE A 247 6.79 -6.26 12.73
N TYR A 248 6.57 -5.93 11.45
CA TYR A 248 7.65 -5.69 10.52
C TYR A 248 8.41 -4.42 10.87
N ASP A 249 7.73 -3.36 11.29
CA ASP A 249 8.35 -2.11 11.70
C ASP A 249 9.27 -2.32 12.92
N VAL A 250 8.80 -3.07 13.91
CA VAL A 250 9.59 -3.44 15.11
C VAL A 250 10.78 -4.32 14.72
N MET A 251 10.56 -5.42 13.99
CA MET A 251 11.64 -6.36 13.65
C MET A 251 12.71 -5.69 12.76
N ASN A 252 12.29 -4.90 11.79
CA ASN A 252 13.19 -4.14 10.93
C ASN A 252 13.96 -3.06 11.71
N GLY A 253 13.31 -2.44 12.71
CA GLY A 253 13.93 -1.49 13.62
C GLY A 253 14.98 -2.14 14.50
N VAL A 254 14.69 -3.32 15.07
CA VAL A 254 15.63 -4.09 15.91
C VAL A 254 16.85 -4.53 15.10
N LEU A 255 16.66 -5.12 13.92
CA LEU A 255 17.76 -5.58 13.08
C LEU A 255 18.66 -4.43 12.57
N GLY A 256 18.12 -3.24 12.35
CA GLY A 256 18.87 -2.18 11.64
C GLY A 256 19.11 -2.54 10.18
N LYS A 257 19.86 -1.72 9.42
CA LYS A 257 20.18 -2.04 8.01
C LYS A 257 21.39 -2.96 7.91
N GLU A 258 22.34 -2.76 8.80
CA GLU A 258 23.65 -3.39 8.86
C GLU A 258 23.63 -4.86 9.31
N ASN A 259 22.65 -5.27 10.14
CA ASN A 259 22.55 -6.66 10.60
C ASN A 259 21.56 -7.50 9.78
N ARG A 260 20.95 -6.93 8.74
CA ARG A 260 20.06 -7.68 7.86
C ARG A 260 20.88 -8.72 7.08
N PRO A 261 20.51 -10.00 7.15
CA PRO A 261 21.14 -10.98 6.28
C PRO A 261 20.84 -10.63 4.82
N LYS A 262 21.73 -11.05 3.91
CA LYS A 262 21.41 -11.01 2.49
C LYS A 262 20.08 -11.73 2.27
N LYS A 263 19.23 -11.13 1.43
CA LYS A 263 17.95 -11.70 1.05
C LYS A 263 18.20 -13.08 0.44
N SER A 264 17.54 -14.10 0.99
CA SER A 264 17.64 -15.44 0.43
C SER A 264 16.91 -15.53 -0.90
N LYS A 265 17.26 -16.54 -1.71
CA LYS A 265 16.37 -16.98 -2.77
C LYS A 265 15.00 -17.36 -2.18
N PRO A 266 13.90 -17.16 -2.92
CA PRO A 266 12.56 -17.55 -2.47
C PRO A 266 12.48 -19.04 -2.15
N TYR A 267 11.76 -19.40 -1.10
CA TYR A 267 11.55 -20.76 -0.60
C TYR A 267 10.18 -20.95 0.08
N LEU A 268 9.39 -19.88 0.24
CA LEU A 268 8.02 -19.94 0.78
C LEU A 268 7.16 -20.92 -0.02
N PHE A 269 7.18 -20.79 -1.35
CA PHE A 269 6.60 -21.76 -2.27
C PHE A 269 7.73 -22.53 -2.94
N ASP A 270 7.70 -23.85 -2.82
CA ASP A 270 8.59 -24.74 -3.57
C ASP A 270 8.29 -24.67 -5.08
N ARG A 271 9.16 -25.29 -5.88
CA ARG A 271 9.02 -25.26 -7.34
C ARG A 271 7.72 -25.90 -7.82
N THR A 272 7.33 -27.03 -7.22
CA THR A 272 6.10 -27.77 -7.58
C THR A 272 4.87 -26.90 -7.37
N THR A 273 4.78 -26.22 -6.23
CA THR A 273 3.70 -25.30 -5.87
C THR A 273 3.64 -24.12 -6.83
N ARG A 274 4.79 -23.53 -7.18
CA ARG A 274 4.86 -22.43 -8.15
C ARG A 274 4.38 -22.86 -9.53
N LEU A 275 4.78 -24.03 -10.01
CA LEU A 275 4.30 -24.56 -11.28
C LEU A 275 2.79 -24.83 -11.27
N ARG A 276 2.26 -25.40 -10.18
CA ARG A 276 0.81 -25.60 -9.98
C ARG A 276 0.03 -24.28 -10.02
N ILE A 277 0.56 -23.24 -9.39
CA ILE A 277 -0.04 -21.89 -9.45
C ILE A 277 -0.06 -21.40 -10.90
N LEU A 278 1.06 -21.48 -11.63
CA LEU A 278 1.13 -21.00 -13.01
C LEU A 278 0.18 -21.76 -13.96
N ASP A 279 0.07 -23.07 -13.77
CA ASP A 279 -0.83 -23.93 -14.53
C ASP A 279 -2.30 -23.50 -14.35
N ALA A 280 -2.71 -23.18 -13.12
CA ALA A 280 -4.05 -22.68 -12.82
C ALA A 280 -4.42 -21.40 -13.59
N TYR A 281 -3.43 -20.57 -13.96
CA TYR A 281 -3.65 -19.34 -14.74
C TYR A 281 -3.24 -19.45 -16.21
N ALA A 282 -2.84 -20.63 -16.71
CA ALA A 282 -2.31 -20.77 -18.06
C ALA A 282 -3.27 -20.22 -19.12
N GLY A 283 -4.57 -20.51 -19.00
CA GLY A 283 -5.60 -20.01 -19.92
C GLY A 283 -5.79 -18.48 -19.87
N SER A 284 -5.73 -17.88 -18.68
CA SER A 284 -5.77 -16.41 -18.54
C SER A 284 -4.52 -15.76 -19.13
N ASN A 285 -3.35 -16.31 -18.82
CA ASN A 285 -2.06 -15.84 -19.33
C ASN A 285 -1.96 -15.93 -20.85
N GLU A 286 -2.50 -16.98 -21.47
CA GLU A 286 -2.49 -17.12 -22.93
C GLU A 286 -3.35 -16.04 -23.61
N LYS A 287 -4.52 -15.73 -23.03
CA LYS A 287 -5.36 -14.63 -23.53
C LYS A 287 -4.68 -13.27 -23.38
N VAL A 288 -3.98 -13.03 -22.27
CA VAL A 288 -3.19 -11.80 -22.10
C VAL A 288 -2.04 -11.75 -23.10
N LYS A 289 -1.30 -12.85 -23.29
CA LYS A 289 -0.19 -12.96 -24.25
C LYS A 289 -0.63 -12.60 -25.65
N THR A 290 -1.64 -13.30 -26.16
CA THR A 290 -2.17 -13.11 -27.52
C THR A 290 -2.74 -11.70 -27.73
N THR A 291 -3.31 -11.09 -26.69
CA THR A 291 -3.90 -9.75 -26.78
C THR A 291 -2.86 -8.65 -26.70
N PHE A 292 -1.88 -8.76 -25.78
CA PHE A 292 -1.01 -7.64 -25.41
C PHE A 292 0.45 -7.81 -25.81
N PHE A 293 0.91 -9.04 -26.02
CA PHE A 293 2.30 -9.39 -26.26
C PHE A 293 2.46 -10.32 -27.48
N PRO A 294 1.96 -9.93 -28.67
CA PRO A 294 2.04 -10.75 -29.88
C PRO A 294 3.49 -11.00 -30.34
N GLU A 295 4.45 -10.22 -29.87
CA GLU A 295 5.88 -10.41 -30.09
C GLU A 295 6.47 -11.60 -29.32
N ILE A 296 5.78 -12.10 -28.29
CA ILE A 296 6.21 -13.31 -27.57
C ILE A 296 5.89 -14.53 -28.46
N PRO A 297 6.88 -15.39 -28.75
CA PRO A 297 6.66 -16.61 -29.54
C PRO A 297 5.54 -17.49 -28.97
N SER A 298 4.83 -18.21 -29.85
CA SER A 298 3.67 -19.03 -29.46
C SER A 298 4.02 -20.14 -28.46
N ASP A 299 5.22 -20.70 -28.56
CA ASP A 299 5.79 -21.73 -27.68
C ASP A 299 6.34 -21.16 -26.35
N THR A 300 6.37 -19.84 -26.20
CA THR A 300 6.85 -19.15 -25.01
C THR A 300 5.67 -18.68 -24.16
N ALA A 301 5.73 -18.96 -22.86
CA ALA A 301 4.73 -18.50 -21.90
C ALA A 301 4.86 -16.99 -21.65
N LEU A 302 3.73 -16.30 -21.36
CA LEU A 302 3.72 -14.88 -20.98
C LEU A 302 4.72 -14.57 -19.86
N PHE A 303 4.70 -15.45 -18.84
CA PHE A 303 5.66 -15.47 -17.77
C PHE A 303 6.45 -16.79 -17.82
N PRO A 304 7.77 -16.75 -18.08
CA PRO A 304 8.60 -17.94 -17.98
C PRO A 304 8.50 -18.56 -16.57
N PRO A 305 8.38 -19.89 -16.44
CA PRO A 305 8.37 -20.55 -15.14
C PRO A 305 9.72 -20.37 -14.43
N PRO A 306 9.77 -20.50 -13.08
CA PRO A 306 11.05 -20.46 -12.36
C PRO A 306 11.94 -21.65 -12.79
N GLY A 307 13.21 -21.35 -13.05
CA GLY A 307 14.24 -22.37 -13.25
C GLY A 307 14.51 -23.16 -11.98
N GLU A 308 15.18 -24.31 -12.10
CA GLU A 308 15.50 -25.19 -10.96
C GLU A 308 16.28 -24.47 -9.86
N ASN A 309 17.11 -23.50 -10.23
CA ASN A 309 17.96 -22.76 -9.31
C ASN A 309 17.36 -21.43 -8.83
N ASP A 310 16.15 -21.06 -9.28
CA ASP A 310 15.53 -19.78 -8.91
C ASP A 310 14.86 -19.83 -7.53
N VAL A 311 14.54 -21.02 -7.05
CA VAL A 311 13.78 -21.28 -5.81
C VAL A 311 14.54 -22.30 -4.98
N LEU A 312 14.59 -22.12 -3.67
CA LEU A 312 15.13 -23.15 -2.77
C LEU A 312 14.02 -24.13 -2.43
N ASP A 313 14.22 -25.39 -2.78
CA ASP A 313 13.40 -26.49 -2.30
C ASP A 313 13.97 -26.94 -0.95
N LEU A 314 13.30 -26.56 0.14
CA LEU A 314 13.75 -26.78 1.50
C LEU A 314 12.77 -27.71 2.21
N SER A 315 13.30 -28.71 2.90
CA SER A 315 12.55 -29.52 3.84
C SER A 315 11.97 -28.66 4.98
N PRO A 316 10.93 -29.13 5.69
CA PRO A 316 10.38 -28.43 6.86
C PRO A 316 11.44 -28.11 7.92
N VAL A 317 12.41 -29.00 8.12
CA VAL A 317 13.52 -28.81 9.07
C VAL A 317 14.43 -27.68 8.62
N GLU A 318 14.83 -27.64 7.35
CA GLU A 318 15.68 -26.56 6.82
C GLU A 318 14.99 -25.19 6.82
N LYS A 319 13.66 -25.16 6.62
CA LYS A 319 12.87 -23.93 6.78
C LYS A 319 12.92 -23.45 8.24
N LEU A 320 12.68 -24.35 9.19
CA LEU A 320 12.75 -24.05 10.62
C LEU A 320 14.15 -23.58 11.05
N GLU A 321 15.22 -24.21 10.58
CA GLU A 321 16.60 -23.78 10.87
C GLU A 321 16.88 -22.34 10.42
N ARG A 322 16.33 -21.93 9.26
CA ARG A 322 16.46 -20.55 8.75
C ARG A 322 15.66 -19.55 9.58
N GLU A 323 14.48 -19.94 10.04
CA GLU A 323 13.66 -19.14 10.95
C GLU A 323 14.36 -18.95 12.30
N VAL A 324 14.87 -20.03 12.90
CA VAL A 324 15.65 -20.00 14.14
C VAL A 324 16.90 -19.12 13.98
N SER A 325 17.58 -19.20 12.84
CA SER A 325 18.72 -18.33 12.53
C SER A 325 18.33 -16.84 12.49
N MET A 326 17.19 -16.52 11.89
CA MET A 326 16.67 -15.14 11.87
C MET A 326 16.29 -14.67 13.27
N LEU A 327 15.55 -15.50 14.02
CA LEU A 327 15.15 -15.18 15.39
C LEU A 327 16.36 -14.95 16.29
N THR A 328 17.38 -15.79 16.19
CA THR A 328 18.64 -15.64 16.95
C THR A 328 19.31 -14.30 16.65
N ARG A 329 19.33 -13.86 15.38
CA ARG A 329 19.88 -12.55 15.00
C ARG A 329 19.07 -11.39 15.58
N ILE A 330 17.74 -11.49 15.56
CA ILE A 330 16.84 -10.48 16.13
C ILE A 330 17.11 -10.36 17.63
N VAL A 331 17.08 -11.48 18.37
CA VAL A 331 17.32 -11.53 19.81
C VAL A 331 18.70 -10.99 20.17
N TYR A 332 19.75 -11.38 19.45
CA TYR A 332 21.10 -10.87 19.67
C TYR A 332 21.20 -9.36 19.41
N SER A 333 20.58 -8.87 18.33
CA SER A 333 20.56 -7.43 18.00
C SER A 333 19.83 -6.63 19.06
N LEU A 334 18.72 -7.16 19.60
CA LEU A 334 18.00 -6.56 20.71
C LEU A 334 18.86 -6.50 21.98
N ALA A 335 19.49 -7.61 22.36
CA ALA A 335 20.38 -7.65 23.54
C ALA A 335 21.55 -6.67 23.42
N LYS A 336 22.13 -6.53 22.22
CA LYS A 336 23.17 -5.53 21.96
C LYS A 336 22.65 -4.10 22.15
N LYS A 337 21.49 -3.77 21.59
CA LYS A 337 20.88 -2.43 21.75
C LYS A 337 20.54 -2.11 23.20
N LEU A 338 20.11 -3.10 23.98
CA LEU A 338 19.80 -2.92 25.40
C LEU A 338 21.05 -2.81 26.29
N SER A 339 22.21 -3.29 25.83
CA SER A 339 23.48 -3.22 26.56
C SER A 339 24.36 -2.03 26.18
N GLU A 340 24.04 -1.33 25.09
CA GLU A 340 24.67 -0.06 24.75
C GLU A 340 24.23 1.02 25.77
N PRO A 341 25.16 1.71 26.46
CA PRO A 341 24.80 2.79 27.36
C PRO A 341 24.07 3.87 26.56
N ALA A 342 22.92 4.33 27.08
CA ALA A 342 22.13 5.39 26.48
C ALA A 342 23.06 6.52 26.02
N ALA A 343 23.08 6.79 24.72
CA ALA A 343 23.92 7.83 24.15
C ALA A 343 23.74 9.11 24.98
N LYS A 344 24.85 9.63 25.53
CA LYS A 344 24.89 10.86 26.32
C LYS A 344 24.07 11.93 25.62
N GLU A 345 23.18 12.58 26.37
CA GLU A 345 22.46 13.77 25.96
C GLU A 345 23.42 14.73 25.25
N ILE A 346 23.14 14.99 23.97
CA ILE A 346 23.82 16.04 23.21
C ILE A 346 23.33 17.37 23.79
N PRO A 347 24.22 18.31 24.15
CA PRO A 347 23.81 19.60 24.68
C PRO A 347 22.92 20.33 23.68
N VAL A 348 21.76 20.79 24.15
CA VAL A 348 20.78 21.55 23.38
C VAL A 348 21.41 22.86 22.91
N ALA A 349 21.85 22.90 21.66
CA ALA A 349 22.09 24.14 20.96
C ALA A 349 20.72 24.72 20.55
N GLN A 350 20.48 25.95 20.99
CA GLN A 350 19.27 26.73 20.70
C GLN A 350 19.09 26.92 19.19
N THR A 351 18.01 26.36 18.63
CA THR A 351 17.46 26.78 17.33
C THR A 351 15.93 26.80 17.40
N VAL A 352 15.42 28.03 17.46
CA VAL A 352 14.15 28.60 16.96
C VAL A 352 12.97 27.64 16.68
N SER A 353 11.86 27.96 17.37
CA SER A 353 10.50 27.40 17.38
C SER A 353 9.97 26.65 16.13
N SER A 354 9.49 25.42 16.37
CA SER A 354 8.46 24.71 15.60
C SER A 354 7.59 23.89 16.57
N PRO A 355 6.28 23.65 16.33
CA PRO A 355 5.38 23.09 17.33
C PRO A 355 5.75 21.63 17.66
N ALA A 356 5.69 21.30 18.96
CA ALA A 356 6.15 20.06 19.57
C ALA A 356 5.60 18.80 18.87
N LYS A 357 6.42 18.16 18.02
CA LYS A 357 6.24 16.76 17.63
C LYS A 357 6.87 15.88 18.72
N GLY A 358 6.07 15.06 19.38
CA GLY A 358 6.56 14.00 20.26
C GLY A 358 7.24 12.90 19.46
N ASN A 359 7.94 12.00 20.16
CA ASN A 359 8.56 10.84 19.53
C ASN A 359 7.47 9.85 19.06
N PRO A 360 7.41 9.49 17.75
CA PRO A 360 6.43 8.53 17.23
C PRO A 360 6.42 7.17 17.95
N VAL A 361 7.56 6.76 18.53
CA VAL A 361 7.65 5.55 19.34
C VAL A 361 6.79 5.65 20.60
N VAL A 362 6.79 6.81 21.26
CA VAL A 362 6.03 7.05 22.49
C VAL A 362 4.52 7.05 22.21
N THR A 363 4.09 7.69 21.12
CA THR A 363 2.68 7.72 20.73
C THR A 363 2.17 6.36 20.27
N GLN A 364 3.02 5.55 19.64
CA GLN A 364 2.70 4.17 19.30
C GLN A 364 2.54 3.29 20.54
N ILE A 365 3.42 3.41 21.54
CA ILE A 365 3.28 2.68 22.81
C ILE A 365 1.94 3.00 23.48
N ILE A 366 1.55 4.28 23.52
CA ILE A 366 0.26 4.70 24.06
C ILE A 366 -0.90 4.08 23.28
N GLY A 367 -0.79 4.03 21.95
CA GLY A 367 -1.76 3.37 21.07
C GLY A 367 -1.89 1.87 21.35
N THR A 368 -0.79 1.17 21.64
CA THR A 368 -0.81 -0.26 21.98
C THR A 368 -1.47 -0.55 23.32
N ILE A 369 -1.35 0.37 24.29
CA ILE A 369 -1.99 0.21 25.60
C ILE A 369 -3.50 0.51 25.49
N ALA A 370 -3.88 1.46 24.64
CA ALA A 370 -5.27 1.82 24.40
C ALA A 370 -6.04 0.71 23.67
N VAL A 371 -7.16 0.26 24.25
CA VAL A 371 -8.08 -0.67 23.58
C VAL A 371 -8.79 0.01 22.39
N PRO A 372 -9.22 -0.74 21.35
CA PRO A 372 -10.08 -0.19 20.31
C PRO A 372 -11.35 0.43 20.91
N GLY A 373 -11.59 1.71 20.61
CA GLY A 373 -12.70 2.47 21.19
C GLY A 373 -12.47 2.99 22.61
N SER A 374 -11.25 2.94 23.15
CA SER A 374 -10.86 3.45 24.48
C SER A 374 -11.51 4.80 24.80
N LYS A 375 -12.25 4.84 25.91
CA LYS A 375 -12.92 6.06 26.39
C LYS A 375 -11.89 7.03 26.96
N VAL A 376 -10.91 6.49 27.68
CA VAL A 376 -9.80 7.26 28.26
C VAL A 376 -9.02 7.99 27.16
N LEU A 377 -8.69 7.31 26.06
CA LEU A 377 -7.97 7.93 24.94
C LEU A 377 -8.85 8.96 24.20
N ARG A 378 -10.14 8.67 23.98
CA ARG A 378 -11.09 9.62 23.38
C ARG A 378 -11.21 10.91 24.19
N GLU A 379 -11.25 10.80 25.51
CA GLU A 379 -11.32 11.94 26.42
C GLU A 379 -10.03 12.79 26.37
N ALA A 380 -8.87 12.14 26.40
CA ALA A 380 -7.57 12.82 26.27
C ALA A 380 -7.47 13.63 24.97
N LEU A 381 -7.87 13.04 23.85
CA LEU A 381 -7.83 13.66 22.52
C LEU A 381 -8.90 14.73 22.30
N SER A 382 -9.96 14.72 23.11
CA SER A 382 -11.01 15.76 23.12
C SER A 382 -10.65 16.96 24.00
N SER A 383 -9.51 16.90 24.72
CA SER A 383 -9.08 17.97 25.60
C SER A 383 -8.74 19.26 24.85
N GLN A 384 -8.97 20.40 25.51
CA GLN A 384 -8.56 21.71 24.99
C GLN A 384 -7.05 21.76 24.69
N TRP A 385 -6.24 21.11 25.52
CA TRP A 385 -4.79 21.02 25.32
C TRP A 385 -4.41 20.35 24.00
N TYR A 386 -5.09 19.25 23.64
CA TYR A 386 -4.83 18.55 22.39
C TYR A 386 -5.29 19.39 21.19
N ALA A 387 -6.46 20.03 21.29
CA ALA A 387 -7.01 20.88 20.23
C ALA A 387 -6.15 22.13 19.96
N GLU A 388 -5.56 22.75 20.98
CA GLU A 388 -4.68 23.91 20.85
C GLU A 388 -3.35 23.59 20.14
N ARG A 389 -2.84 22.37 20.33
CA ARG A 389 -1.59 21.88 19.72
C ARG A 389 -1.77 21.32 18.31
N ASN A 390 -2.97 20.88 17.97
CA ASN A 390 -3.30 20.24 16.70
C ASN A 390 -4.40 21.03 15.98
N GLN A 391 -4.15 22.32 15.76
CA GLN A 391 -5.12 23.24 15.16
C GLN A 391 -5.51 22.83 13.75
N ASP A 392 -4.63 22.15 13.01
CA ASP A 392 -4.90 21.57 11.70
C ASP A 392 -5.99 20.50 11.75
N VAL A 393 -5.96 19.62 12.75
CA VAL A 393 -6.99 18.60 12.99
C VAL A 393 -8.33 19.25 13.34
N ARG A 394 -8.28 20.26 14.22
CA ARG A 394 -9.46 21.04 14.64
C ARG A 394 -10.08 21.80 13.46
N ASN A 395 -9.27 22.51 12.69
CA ASN A 395 -9.72 23.35 11.57
C ASN A 395 -10.24 22.51 10.41
N ALA A 396 -9.72 21.30 10.22
CA ALA A 396 -10.22 20.34 9.24
C ALA A 396 -11.54 19.66 9.66
N GLY A 397 -11.98 19.83 10.92
CA GLY A 397 -13.21 19.25 11.44
C GLY A 397 -13.16 17.72 11.58
N PHE A 398 -11.97 17.12 11.63
CA PHE A 398 -11.82 15.68 11.84
C PHE A 398 -12.14 15.30 13.28
N ASP A 399 -12.69 14.09 13.47
CA ASP A 399 -12.75 13.47 14.79
C ASP A 399 -11.31 13.26 15.32
N PRO A 400 -10.92 13.88 16.44
CA PRO A 400 -9.55 13.80 16.96
C PRO A 400 -9.09 12.37 17.24
N TYR A 401 -10.00 11.50 17.68
CA TYR A 401 -9.71 10.10 17.96
C TYR A 401 -9.40 9.33 16.68
N SER A 402 -10.31 9.35 15.70
CA SER A 402 -10.08 8.71 14.40
C SER A 402 -8.81 9.24 13.72
N HIS A 403 -8.63 10.56 13.68
CA HIS A 403 -7.41 11.15 13.12
C HIS A 403 -6.15 10.69 13.84
N TRP A 404 -6.17 10.64 15.18
CA TRP A 404 -5.01 10.24 15.95
C TRP A 404 -4.65 8.76 15.72
N CYS A 405 -5.65 7.89 15.66
CA CYS A 405 -5.47 6.47 15.34
C CYS A 405 -4.88 6.27 13.93
N ASP A 406 -5.40 6.99 12.94
CA ASP A 406 -5.01 6.80 11.53
C ASP A 406 -3.66 7.46 11.20
N PHE A 407 -3.39 8.63 11.79
CA PHE A 407 -2.26 9.50 11.45
C PHE A 407 -1.48 9.98 12.67
N GLY A 408 -2.16 10.47 13.71
CA GLY A 408 -1.51 11.15 14.85
C GLY A 408 -0.46 10.31 15.57
N MET A 409 -0.65 9.00 15.68
CA MET A 409 0.37 8.08 16.21
C MET A 409 1.67 8.09 15.39
N LYS A 410 1.56 8.03 14.07
CA LYS A 410 2.72 8.00 13.15
C LYS A 410 3.40 9.36 13.05
N GLU A 411 2.62 10.42 13.25
CA GLU A 411 3.10 11.81 13.24
C GLU A 411 3.74 12.23 14.56
N GLY A 412 3.68 11.40 15.61
CA GLY A 412 4.23 11.71 16.93
C GLY A 412 3.40 12.71 17.73
N ARG A 413 2.09 12.82 17.47
CA ARG A 413 1.20 13.75 18.20
C ARG A 413 0.91 13.19 19.59
N LEU A 414 1.36 13.88 20.63
CA LEU A 414 1.07 13.45 22.00
C LEU A 414 -0.43 13.61 22.30
N PRO A 415 -1.10 12.60 22.88
CA PRO A 415 -2.53 12.65 23.16
C PRO A 415 -2.88 13.45 24.44
N ALA A 416 -1.92 13.64 25.34
CA ALA A 416 -2.09 14.37 26.60
C ALA A 416 -0.77 15.03 27.05
N PRO A 417 -0.80 16.04 27.94
CA PRO A 417 0.41 16.63 28.52
C PRO A 417 1.13 15.69 29.50
N ASP A 418 0.37 14.89 30.25
CA ASP A 418 0.89 13.97 31.26
C ASP A 418 0.70 12.52 30.76
N LEU A 419 1.78 11.97 30.20
CA LEU A 419 1.76 10.65 29.59
C LEU A 419 1.81 9.52 30.62
N GLU A 420 2.45 9.74 31.77
CA GLU A 420 2.52 8.73 32.84
C GLU A 420 1.13 8.47 33.41
N LYS A 421 0.39 9.55 33.70
CA LYS A 421 -1.00 9.45 34.15
C LYS A 421 -1.89 8.78 33.09
N LEU A 422 -1.78 9.22 31.83
CA LEU A 422 -2.58 8.66 30.74
C LEU A 422 -2.32 7.14 30.57
N MET A 423 -1.06 6.72 30.59
CA MET A 423 -0.71 5.30 30.44
C MET A 423 -1.21 4.45 31.61
N ALA A 424 -1.22 4.99 32.83
CA ALA A 424 -1.80 4.31 34.00
C ALA A 424 -3.31 4.12 33.84
N GLU A 425 -4.03 5.15 33.38
CA GLU A 425 -5.48 5.10 33.15
C GLU A 425 -5.86 4.14 32.00
N LEU A 426 -5.11 4.16 30.89
CA LEU A 426 -5.31 3.23 29.78
C LEU A 426 -5.05 1.78 30.18
N SER A 427 -4.01 1.54 30.99
CA SER A 427 -3.70 0.21 31.52
C SER A 427 -4.82 -0.29 32.44
N ALA A 428 -5.39 0.59 33.27
CA ALA A 428 -6.53 0.27 34.12
C ALA A 428 -7.80 -0.05 33.32
N GLU A 429 -8.11 0.73 32.27
CA GLU A 429 -9.24 0.48 31.36
C GLU A 429 -9.11 -0.89 30.68
N ARG A 430 -7.92 -1.21 30.17
CA ARG A 430 -7.63 -2.51 29.56
C ARG A 430 -7.82 -3.67 30.53
N ASN A 431 -7.28 -3.56 31.74
CA ASN A 431 -7.40 -4.61 32.76
C ASN A 431 -8.85 -4.84 33.20
N ALA A 432 -9.65 -3.79 33.32
CA ALA A 432 -11.07 -3.89 33.66
C ALA A 432 -11.87 -4.64 32.58
N LEU A 433 -11.56 -4.42 31.30
CA LEU A 433 -12.19 -5.12 30.18
C LEU A 433 -11.77 -6.59 30.09
N SER A 434 -10.52 -6.92 30.42
CA SER A 434 -10.05 -8.31 30.48
C SER A 434 -10.75 -9.13 31.56
N GLN A 435 -11.22 -8.51 32.65
CA GLN A 435 -11.96 -9.18 33.73
C GLN A 435 -13.47 -9.35 33.45
N GLN A 436 -14.00 -8.79 32.35
CA GLN A 436 -15.42 -8.84 31.98
C GLN A 436 -15.78 -9.90 30.92
N LYS A 437 -14.84 -10.70 30.41
CA LYS A 437 -15.17 -11.82 29.50
C LYS A 437 -15.88 -12.95 30.28
N PRO A 438 -17.12 -13.36 29.92
CA PRO A 438 -17.74 -14.56 30.51
C PRO A 438 -16.96 -15.81 30.06
N GLY A 439 -16.78 -16.76 30.98
CA GLY A 439 -16.22 -18.08 30.64
C GLY A 439 -17.05 -18.81 29.57
N PRO A 440 -16.44 -19.76 28.85
CA PRO A 440 -17.10 -20.42 27.71
C PRO A 440 -18.34 -21.21 28.17
N ALA A 441 -19.44 -21.03 27.44
CA ALA A 441 -20.64 -21.86 27.50
C ALA A 441 -20.52 -23.05 26.55
#